data_AF-A0A941FQ52-F1
#
_entry.id   AF-A0A941FQ52-F1
#
_cell.length_a   1.000
_cell.length_b   1.000
_cell.length_c   1.000
_cell.angle_alpha   90.00
_cell.angle_beta   90.00
_cell.angle_gamma   90.00
#
_symmetry.space_group_name_H-M   'P 1'
#
loop_
_entity.id
_entity.type
_entity.pdbx_description
1 polymer ?
#
loop_
_entity_poly.entity_id
_entity_poly.type
_entity_poly.pdbx_seq_one_letter_code
_entity_poly.pdbx_strand_id
1 'polypeptide(L)'
;MNSGRRIAEGGALLALYCILLFITIQIPPLGIFTSFFLPIPFILVTIKQKLSWSLGYLFVASLLSILIGTILSVPLTLLMGATELRSAIF
;
A
#
# COMPACT_ATOMS: atom_id res chain seq x y z
N MET A 1 -6.56 4.56 -22.67
CA MET A 1 -6.71 5.10 -21.29
C MET A 1 -5.83 6.33 -21.14
N ASN A 2 -6.40 7.49 -20.81
CA ASN A 2 -5.64 8.72 -20.57
C ASN A 2 -4.74 8.55 -19.32
N SER A 3 -3.47 8.97 -19.44
CA SER A 3 -2.45 8.87 -18.40
C SER A 3 -2.90 9.48 -17.06
N GLY A 4 -3.63 10.61 -17.08
CA GLY A 4 -4.10 11.28 -15.86
C GLY A 4 -5.03 10.44 -14.99
N ARG A 5 -5.90 9.59 -15.58
CA ARG A 5 -6.81 8.74 -14.81
C ARG A 5 -6.07 7.62 -14.06
N ARG A 6 -4.96 7.14 -14.62
CA ARG A 6 -4.11 6.14 -13.97
C ARG A 6 -3.42 6.70 -12.73
N ILE A 7 -2.99 7.95 -12.78
CA ILE A 7 -2.35 8.64 -11.64
C ILE A 7 -3.38 8.86 -10.52
N ALA A 8 -4.58 9.33 -10.87
CA ALA A 8 -5.66 9.54 -9.90
C ALA A 8 -6.08 8.23 -9.22
N GLU A 9 -6.23 7.13 -9.98
CA GLU A 9 -6.59 5.82 -9.42
C GLU A 9 -5.49 5.27 -8.50
N GLY A 10 -4.21 5.41 -8.87
CA GLY A 10 -3.08 5.00 -8.02
C GLY A 10 -2.95 5.86 -6.75
N GLY A 11 -3.14 7.18 -6.86
CA GLY A 11 -3.11 8.10 -5.73
C GLY A 11 -4.28 7.90 -4.76
N ALA A 12 -5.46 7.57 -5.27
CA ALA A 12 -6.62 7.24 -4.42
C ALA A 12 -6.38 5.97 -3.61
N LEU A 13 -5.78 4.94 -4.20
CA LEU A 13 -5.41 3.71 -3.50
C LEU A 13 -4.31 3.97 -2.45
N LEU A 14 -3.38 4.88 -2.74
CA LEU A 14 -2.34 5.29 -1.80
C LEU A 14 -2.92 6.02 -0.59
N ALA A 15 -3.87 6.94 -0.83
CA ALA A 15 -4.58 7.62 0.23
C ALA A 15 -5.37 6.62 1.10
N LEU A 16 -5.98 5.60 0.48
CA LEU A 16 -6.67 4.54 1.20
C LEU A 16 -5.70 3.73 2.09
N TYR A 17 -4.54 3.35 1.55
CA TYR A 17 -3.49 2.68 2.34
C TYR A 17 -3.05 3.52 3.55
N CYS A 18 -2.82 4.82 3.34
CA CYS A 18 -2.45 5.77 4.37
C CYS A 18 -3.47 5.82 5.52
N ILE A 19 -4.77 5.90 5.19
CA ILE A 19 -5.86 5.91 6.16
C ILE A 19 -5.92 4.58 6.93
N LEU A 20 -5.82 3.45 6.23
CA LEU A 20 -5.83 2.12 6.83
C LEU A 20 -4.63 1.92 7.77
N LEU A 21 -3.44 2.35 7.38
CA LEU A 21 -2.23 2.26 8.19
C LEU A 21 -2.35 3.13 9.45
N PHE A 22 -2.90 4.34 9.33
CA PHE A 22 -3.15 5.20 10.49
C PHE A 22 -4.10 4.53 11.49
N ILE A 23 -5.21 3.96 11.02
CA ILE A 23 -6.17 3.22 11.87
C ILE A 23 -5.50 2.00 12.51
N THR A 24 -4.66 1.29 11.76
CA THR A 24 -3.94 0.09 12.22
C THR A 24 -3.07 0.39 13.43
N ILE A 25 -2.41 1.54 13.41
CA ILE A 25 -1.39 1.91 14.40
C ILE A 25 -2.01 2.64 15.59
N GLN A 26 -3.01 3.49 15.35
CA GLN A 26 -3.68 4.24 16.42
C GLN A 26 -4.65 3.37 17.22
N ILE A 27 -5.22 2.32 16.62
CA ILE A 27 -6.23 1.49 17.27
C ILE A 27 -5.78 0.01 17.20
N PRO A 28 -4.91 -0.45 18.12
CA PRO A 28 -4.37 -1.81 18.14
C PRO A 28 -5.41 -2.95 18.01
N PRO A 29 -6.58 -2.92 18.68
CA PRO A 29 -7.57 -4.00 18.51
C PRO A 29 -8.20 -4.02 17.12
N LEU A 30 -8.34 -2.87 16.45
CA LEU A 30 -8.77 -2.82 15.05
C LEU A 30 -7.62 -3.16 14.11
N GLY A 31 -6.37 -2.91 14.52
CA GLY A 31 -5.15 -3.20 13.78
C GLY A 31 -5.04 -4.63 13.26
N ILE A 32 -5.57 -5.61 14.01
CA ILE A 32 -5.62 -7.01 13.60
C ILE A 32 -6.56 -7.19 12.39
N PHE A 33 -7.74 -6.56 12.42
CA PHE A 33 -8.70 -6.60 11.32
C PHE A 33 -8.18 -5.84 10.10
N THR A 34 -7.70 -4.61 10.29
CA THR A 34 -7.22 -3.79 9.17
C THR A 34 -5.89 -4.28 8.60
N SER A 35 -5.06 -5.03 9.35
CA SER A 35 -3.88 -5.71 8.78
C SER A 35 -4.23 -6.69 7.66
N PHE A 36 -5.42 -7.31 7.71
CA PHE A 36 -5.89 -8.18 6.64
C PHE A 36 -6.39 -7.39 5.41
N PHE A 37 -6.83 -6.15 5.63
CA PHE A 37 -7.26 -5.24 4.57
C PHE A 37 -6.11 -4.40 3.98
N LEU A 38 -5.01 -4.19 4.71
CA LEU A 38 -3.81 -3.48 4.26
C LEU A 38 -3.24 -3.97 2.91
N PRO A 39 -3.13 -5.28 2.63
CA PRO A 39 -2.63 -5.76 1.35
C PRO A 39 -3.61 -5.54 0.18
N ILE A 40 -4.88 -5.22 0.43
CA ILE A 40 -5.89 -5.02 -0.61
C ILE A 40 -5.62 -3.78 -1.50
N PRO A 41 -5.41 -2.56 -0.96
CA PRO A 41 -5.09 -1.39 -1.79
C PRO A 41 -3.85 -1.60 -2.63
N PHE A 42 -2.87 -2.29 -2.04
CA PHE A 42 -1.65 -2.75 -2.66
C PHE A 42 -1.93 -3.66 -3.89
N ILE A 43 -2.57 -4.82 -3.68
CA ILE A 43 -2.91 -5.75 -4.77
C ILE A 43 -3.74 -5.07 -5.88
N LEU A 44 -4.67 -4.17 -5.52
CA LEU A 44 -5.46 -3.41 -6.50
C LEU A 44 -4.62 -2.47 -7.36
N VAL A 45 -3.55 -1.87 -6.82
CA VAL A 45 -2.58 -1.08 -7.60
C VAL A 45 -1.84 -1.97 -8.58
N THR A 46 -1.37 -3.15 -8.15
CA THR A 46 -0.68 -4.11 -9.01
C THR A 46 -1.56 -4.64 -10.15
N ILE A 47 -2.84 -4.91 -9.90
CA ILE A 47 -3.76 -5.41 -10.94
C ILE A 47 -4.13 -4.30 -11.92
N LYS A 48 -4.30 -3.05 -11.44
CA LYS A 48 -4.72 -1.92 -12.27
C LYS A 48 -3.57 -1.22 -12.99
N GLN A 49 -2.33 -1.33 -12.50
CA GLN A 49 -1.16 -0.64 -13.02
C GLN A 49 -0.07 -1.63 -13.40
N LYS A 50 0.79 -1.25 -14.36
CA LYS A 50 1.98 -2.06 -14.70
C LYS A 50 2.91 -2.21 -13.50
N LEU A 51 3.66 -3.31 -13.44
CA LEU A 51 4.68 -3.63 -12.42
C LEU A 51 5.60 -2.44 -12.07
N SER A 52 6.03 -1.67 -13.07
CA SER A 52 6.88 -0.49 -12.90
C SER A 52 6.22 0.63 -12.06
N TRP A 53 4.89 0.74 -12.11
CA TRP A 53 4.14 1.70 -11.28
C TRP A 53 3.93 1.19 -9.85
N SER A 54 3.80 -0.13 -9.67
CA SER A 54 3.73 -0.76 -8.33
C SER A 54 5.01 -0.50 -7.52
N LEU A 55 6.16 -0.50 -8.18
CA LEU A 55 7.45 -0.21 -7.52
C LEU A 55 7.53 1.22 -6.97
N GLY A 56 7.02 2.19 -7.73
CA GLY A 56 6.90 3.58 -7.28
C GLY A 56 5.90 3.73 -6.14
N TYR A 57 4.79 2.99 -6.20
CA TYR A 57 3.81 2.95 -5.12
C TYR A 57 4.39 2.38 -3.82
N LEU A 58 5.14 1.27 -3.89
CA LEU A 58 5.83 0.68 -2.74
C LEU A 58 6.82 1.66 -2.12
N PHE A 59 7.60 2.36 -2.95
CA PHE A 59 8.55 3.38 -2.48
C PHE A 59 7.84 4.50 -1.70
N VAL A 60 6.76 5.05 -2.26
CA VAL A 60 5.97 6.10 -1.62
C VAL A 60 5.25 5.58 -0.37
N ALA A 61 4.69 4.38 -0.41
CA ALA A 61 4.05 3.73 0.72
C ALA A 61 5.04 3.44 1.87
N SER A 62 6.29 3.09 1.55
CA SER A 62 7.36 2.92 2.55
C SER A 62 7.72 4.24 3.23
N LEU A 63 7.85 5.32 2.45
CA LEU A 63 8.07 6.67 2.99
C LEU A 63 6.90 7.12 3.87
N LEU A 64 5.66 6.92 3.42
CA LEU A 64 4.46 7.25 4.19
C LEU A 64 4.34 6.40 5.46
N SER A 65 4.70 5.11 5.41
CA SER A 65 4.68 4.25 6.58
C SER A 65 5.66 4.70 7.66
N ILE A 66 6.80 5.29 7.28
CA ILE A 66 7.74 5.90 8.24
C ILE A 66 7.11 7.14 8.86
N LEU A 67 6.43 7.97 8.05
CA LEU A 67 5.85 9.24 8.48
C LEU A 67 4.62 9.06 9.40
N ILE A 68 3.75 8.09 9.08
CA ILE A 68 2.45 7.90 9.71
C ILE A 68 2.53 6.88 10.85
N GLY A 69 3.40 5.88 10.69
CA GLY A 69 3.49 4.76 11.61
C GLY A 69 4.59 4.90 12.63
N THR A 70 5.69 4.18 12.41
CA THR A 70 6.91 4.13 13.23
C THR A 70 7.95 3.32 12.44
N ILE A 71 9.22 3.36 12.82
CA ILE A 71 10.32 2.57 12.22
C ILE A 71 9.98 1.06 12.14
N LEU A 72 9.19 0.54 13.09
CA LEU A 72 8.72 -0.86 13.13
C LEU A 72 7.69 -1.22 12.04
N SER A 73 7.05 -0.24 11.40
CA SER A 73 6.08 -0.47 10.31
C SER A 73 6.76 -0.63 8.94
N VAL A 74 8.05 -0.29 8.84
CA VAL A 74 8.84 -0.38 7.59
C VAL A 74 9.03 -1.82 7.11
N PRO A 75 9.45 -2.78 7.98
CA PRO A 75 9.58 -4.17 7.57
C PRO A 75 8.23 -4.77 7.15
N LEU A 76 7.15 -4.37 7.84
CA LEU A 76 5.79 -4.79 7.49
C LEU A 76 5.38 -4.31 6.09
N THR A 77 5.66 -3.04 5.79
CA THR A 77 5.38 -2.44 4.47
C THR A 77 6.22 -3.11 3.38
N LEU A 78 7.47 -3.44 3.66
CA LEU A 78 8.35 -4.19 2.75
C LEU A 78 7.85 -5.61 2.49
N LEU A 79 7.39 -6.32 3.52
CA LEU A 79 6.81 -7.67 3.37
C LEU A 79 5.50 -7.65 2.57
N MET A 80 4.66 -6.65 2.81
CA MET A 80 3.42 -6.42 2.06
C MET A 80 3.75 -6.15 0.59
N GLY A 81 4.67 -5.21 0.32
CA GLY A 81 5.12 -4.90 -1.04
C GLY A 81 5.82 -6.05 -1.77
N ALA A 82 6.56 -6.90 -1.05
CA ALA A 82 7.14 -8.12 -1.62
C ALA A 82 6.05 -9.14 -2.03
N THR A 83 4.98 -9.23 -1.24
CA THR A 83 3.81 -10.07 -1.54
C THR A 83 3.09 -9.58 -2.79
N GLU A 84 2.95 -8.26 -2.96
CA GLU A 84 2.41 -7.66 -4.19
C GLU A 84 3.23 -8.02 -5.42
N LEU A 85 4.56 -7.87 -5.34
CA LEU A 85 5.45 -8.17 -6.46
C LEU A 85 5.29 -9.61 -6.93
N ARG A 86 5.10 -10.55 -5.99
CA ARG A 86 4.82 -11.95 -6.29
C ARG A 86 3.46 -12.14 -6.96
N SER A 87 2.43 -11.44 -6.50
CA SER A 87 1.09 -11.48 -7.11
C SER A 87 1.04 -10.88 -8.51
N ALA A 88 2.00 -10.03 -8.87
CA ALA A 88 2.11 -9.46 -10.22
C ALA A 88 2.69 -10.43 -11.27
N ILE A 89 3.34 -11.51 -10.81
CA ILE A 89 4.08 -12.47 -11.65
C ILE A 89 3.21 -13.70 -11.98
N PHE A 90 2.17 -13.96 -11.20
CA PHE A 90 1.18 -15.03 -11.40
C PHE A 90 -0.09 -14.50 -12.07
#